data_AF-W7JDB6-F1
#
_entry.id   AF-W7JDB6-F1
#
_cell.length_a   1.000
_cell.length_b   1.000
_cell.length_c   1.000
_cell.angle_alpha   90.00
_cell.angle_beta   90.00
_cell.angle_gamma   90.00
#
_symmetry.space_group_name_H-M   'P 1'
#
loop_
_entity.id
_entity.type
_entity.pdbx_description
1 polymer ?
#
loop_
_entity_poly.entity_id
_entity_poly.type
_entity_poly.pdbx_seq_one_letter_code
_entity_poly.pdbx_strand_id
1 'polypeptide(L)'
;MPKKVDHQERREQIAAAVCGLAARQGLDAVTLRQVAAEAGVSMGRVQHYFAGKDEMLLFAFRAISDRVERRIAEAVTALGPDPSARDVVRALLGELLPLSTAARDEAPALTAFLARAVVEPALAESLREGGAGLRGFIAEKIRAVPGERDAVREAATLTALVDGLMTQVLTGQVEADLAVAVLDLHLDRIFGGGPGAR
;
A
#
# COMPACT_ATOMS: atom_id res chain seq x y z
N MET A 1 1.76 34.27 0.69
CA MET A 1 1.78 33.02 1.50
C MET A 1 2.54 31.91 0.75
N PRO A 2 3.89 31.82 0.82
CA PRO A 2 4.67 30.86 0.01
C PRO A 2 5.46 29.78 0.78
N LYS A 3 5.76 29.93 2.08
CA LYS A 3 6.68 29.02 2.81
C LYS A 3 6.13 27.60 3.02
N LYS A 4 4.83 27.45 3.27
CA LYS A 4 4.23 26.16 3.68
C LYS A 4 4.15 25.15 2.52
N VAL A 5 3.98 25.65 1.29
CA VAL A 5 3.94 24.83 0.07
C VAL A 5 5.34 24.29 -0.26
N ASP A 6 6.38 25.12 -0.18
CA ASP A 6 7.78 24.72 -0.38
C ASP A 6 8.21 23.63 0.62
N HIS A 7 7.82 23.75 1.91
CA HIS A 7 8.15 22.73 2.91
C HIS A 7 7.52 21.36 2.61
N GLN A 8 6.26 21.31 2.17
CA GLN A 8 5.59 20.04 1.87
C GLN A 8 6.15 19.40 0.60
N GLU A 9 6.31 20.18 -0.47
CA GLU A 9 6.92 19.74 -1.73
C GLU A 9 8.33 19.20 -1.50
N ARG A 10 9.12 19.85 -0.63
CA ARG A 10 10.46 19.38 -0.30
C ARG A 10 10.47 18.08 0.48
N ARG A 11 9.52 17.90 1.40
CA ARG A 11 9.38 16.64 2.14
C ARG A 11 8.98 15.52 1.19
N GLU A 12 8.04 15.76 0.29
CA GLU A 12 7.63 14.80 -0.75
C GLU A 12 8.80 14.40 -1.66
N GLN A 13 9.63 15.37 -2.08
CA GLN A 13 10.86 15.11 -2.83
C GLN A 13 11.81 14.18 -2.07
N ILE A 14 12.00 14.41 -0.76
CA ILE A 14 12.83 13.55 0.09
C ILE A 14 12.20 12.16 0.25
N ALA A 15 10.88 12.06 0.45
CA ALA A 15 10.19 10.77 0.51
C ALA A 15 10.36 9.98 -0.78
N ALA A 16 10.20 10.60 -1.96
CA ALA A 16 10.40 9.95 -3.24
C ALA A 16 11.83 9.39 -3.38
N ALA A 17 12.84 10.16 -2.97
CA ALA A 17 14.23 9.70 -2.94
C ALA A 17 14.45 8.51 -2.00
N VAL A 18 13.84 8.53 -0.81
CA VAL A 18 13.88 7.39 0.12
C VAL A 18 13.24 6.15 -0.51
N CYS A 19 12.08 6.30 -1.16
CA CYS A 19 11.37 5.19 -1.82
C CYS A 19 12.23 4.58 -2.94
N GLY A 20 12.79 5.42 -3.81
CA GLY A 20 13.63 4.97 -4.92
C GLY A 20 14.88 4.24 -4.45
N LEU A 21 15.54 4.74 -3.40
CA LEU A 21 16.68 4.05 -2.80
C LEU A 21 16.24 2.74 -2.12
N ALA A 22 15.17 2.75 -1.33
CA ALA A 22 14.67 1.55 -0.66
C ALA A 22 14.30 0.45 -1.66
N ALA A 23 13.69 0.81 -2.80
CA ALA A 23 13.32 -0.13 -3.85
C ALA A 23 14.54 -0.79 -4.53
N ARG A 24 15.67 -0.08 -4.64
CA ARG A 24 16.89 -0.59 -5.32
C ARG A 24 17.85 -1.35 -4.42
N GLN A 25 17.99 -0.95 -3.16
CA GLN A 25 19.05 -1.46 -2.27
C GLN A 25 18.54 -1.88 -0.87
N GLY A 26 17.22 -1.87 -0.65
CA GLY A 26 16.61 -2.15 0.66
C GLY A 26 16.75 -1.00 1.65
N LEU A 27 15.99 -1.05 2.75
CA LEU A 27 15.95 0.03 3.76
C LEU A 27 17.25 0.17 4.55
N ASP A 28 17.96 -0.93 4.81
CA ASP A 28 19.18 -0.91 5.62
C ASP A 28 20.29 -0.12 4.95
N ALA A 29 20.38 -0.18 3.62
CA ALA A 29 21.35 0.56 2.83
C ALA A 29 21.02 2.06 2.70
N VAL A 30 19.82 2.52 3.07
CA VAL A 30 19.42 3.93 2.97
C VAL A 30 20.07 4.76 4.08
N THR A 31 20.76 5.85 3.71
CA THR A 31 21.31 6.86 4.62
C THR A 31 20.81 8.25 4.27
N LEU A 32 20.79 9.17 5.25
CA LEU A 32 20.43 10.58 5.02
C LEU A 32 21.31 11.23 3.94
N ARG A 33 22.59 10.83 3.83
CA ARG A 33 23.52 11.36 2.83
C ARG A 33 23.15 10.92 1.41
N GLN A 34 22.85 9.63 1.21
CA GLN A 34 22.38 9.14 -0.09
C GLN A 34 21.05 9.79 -0.46
N VAL A 35 20.13 9.93 0.49
CA VAL A 35 18.85 10.60 0.27
C VAL A 35 19.04 12.06 -0.10
N ALA A 36 19.97 12.77 0.54
CA ALA A 36 20.29 14.16 0.18
C ALA A 36 20.78 14.24 -1.28
N ALA A 37 21.69 13.35 -1.67
CA ALA A 37 22.23 13.28 -3.03
C ALA A 37 21.14 12.94 -4.06
N GLU A 38 20.33 11.90 -3.80
CA GLU A 38 19.23 11.45 -4.66
C GLU A 38 18.16 12.54 -4.83
N ALA A 39 17.81 13.24 -3.73
CA ALA A 39 16.82 14.31 -3.75
C ALA A 39 17.38 15.64 -4.29
N GLY A 40 18.67 15.74 -4.61
CA GLY A 40 19.28 17.01 -5.03
C GLY A 40 19.20 18.12 -3.96
N VAL A 41 19.34 17.75 -2.68
CA VAL A 41 19.28 18.67 -1.54
C VAL A 41 20.56 18.58 -0.69
N SER A 42 20.84 19.61 0.13
CA SER A 42 21.99 19.55 1.03
C SER A 42 21.73 18.61 2.22
N MET A 43 22.78 18.00 2.75
CA MET A 43 22.70 17.17 3.96
C MET A 43 22.09 17.92 5.15
N GLY A 44 22.50 19.18 5.37
CA GLY A 44 21.95 20.02 6.43
C GLY A 44 20.44 20.28 6.26
N ARG A 45 19.92 20.26 5.03
CA ARG A 45 18.48 20.39 4.78
C ARG A 45 17.72 19.11 5.14
N VAL A 46 18.28 17.93 4.86
CA VAL A 46 17.66 16.67 5.31
C VAL A 46 17.64 16.61 6.84
N GLN A 47 18.74 16.97 7.50
CA GLN A 47 18.84 17.02 8.97
C GLN A 47 17.92 18.07 9.61
N HIS A 48 17.56 19.12 8.87
CA HIS A 48 16.57 20.09 9.32
C HIS A 48 15.15 19.50 9.34
N TYR A 49 14.84 18.57 8.44
CA TYR A 49 13.52 17.94 8.34
C TYR A 49 13.38 16.66 9.17
N PHE A 50 14.48 15.93 9.36
CA PHE A 50 14.47 14.62 10.01
C PHE A 50 15.63 14.54 11.01
N ALA A 51 15.29 14.27 12.26
CA ALA A 51 16.25 14.07 13.35
C ALA A 51 17.10 12.81 13.14
N GLY A 52 16.63 11.85 12.35
CA GLY A 52 17.35 10.62 12.07
C GLY A 52 16.75 9.76 10.95
N LYS A 53 17.37 8.60 10.72
CA LYS A 53 16.96 7.65 9.68
C LYS A 53 15.54 7.14 9.91
N ASP A 54 15.20 6.76 11.14
CA ASP A 54 13.90 6.16 11.42
C ASP A 54 12.75 7.15 11.20
N GLU A 55 12.91 8.43 11.57
CA GLU A 55 11.91 9.47 11.29
C GLU A 55 11.75 9.70 9.77
N MET A 56 12.87 9.74 9.04
CA MET A 56 12.86 9.88 7.57
C MET A 56 12.18 8.68 6.89
N LEU A 57 12.44 7.46 7.37
CA LEU A 57 11.84 6.24 6.87
C LEU A 57 10.33 6.20 7.18
N LEU A 58 9.92 6.52 8.42
CA LEU A 58 8.52 6.62 8.80
C LEU A 58 7.76 7.65 7.96
N PHE A 59 8.39 8.80 7.70
CA PHE A 59 7.82 9.82 6.83
C PHE A 59 7.65 9.31 5.39
N ALA A 60 8.66 8.65 4.84
CA ALA A 60 8.59 8.08 3.49
C ALA A 60 7.53 6.98 3.39
N PHE A 61 7.40 6.12 4.41
CA PHE A 61 6.35 5.11 4.48
C PHE A 61 4.96 5.75 4.42
N ARG A 62 4.69 6.75 5.26
CA ARG A 62 3.41 7.49 5.24
C ARG A 62 3.14 8.13 3.88
N ALA A 63 4.15 8.72 3.26
CA ALA A 63 4.02 9.32 1.94
C ALA A 63 3.70 8.29 0.83
N ILE A 64 4.18 7.04 0.94
CA ILE A 64 3.76 5.96 0.03
C ILE A 64 2.30 5.58 0.33
N SER A 65 1.95 5.38 1.60
CA SER A 65 0.58 5.05 2.00
C SER A 65 -0.43 6.07 1.48
N ASP A 66 -0.14 7.38 1.60
CA ASP A 66 -0.98 8.47 1.08
C ASP A 66 -1.12 8.41 -0.46
N ARG A 67 -0.11 7.91 -1.18
CA ARG A 67 -0.18 7.73 -2.65
C ARG A 67 -1.02 6.51 -3.01
N VAL A 68 -0.87 5.41 -2.28
CA VAL A 68 -1.71 4.20 -2.43
C VAL A 68 -3.18 4.54 -2.15
N GLU A 69 -3.47 5.24 -1.06
CA GLU A 69 -4.83 5.67 -0.71
C GLU A 69 -5.47 6.56 -1.79
N ARG A 70 -4.69 7.49 -2.36
CA ARG A 70 -5.17 8.31 -3.50
C ARG A 70 -5.49 7.45 -4.73
N ARG A 71 -4.61 6.51 -5.09
CA ARG A 71 -4.89 5.62 -6.23
C ARG A 71 -6.11 4.74 -5.98
N ILE A 72 -6.30 4.26 -4.75
CA ILE A 72 -7.53 3.53 -4.37
C ILE A 72 -8.76 4.41 -4.57
N ALA A 73 -8.73 5.66 -4.09
CA ALA A 73 -9.85 6.58 -4.26
C ALA A 73 -10.15 6.89 -5.74
N GLU A 74 -9.11 7.09 -6.55
CA GLU A 74 -9.22 7.29 -8.00
C GLU A 74 -9.78 6.05 -8.70
N ALA A 75 -9.29 4.86 -8.38
CA ALA A 75 -9.75 3.59 -8.93
C ALA A 75 -11.23 3.32 -8.60
N VAL A 76 -11.66 3.59 -7.36
CA VAL A 76 -13.06 3.47 -6.96
C VAL A 76 -13.94 4.50 -7.67
N THR A 77 -13.47 5.74 -7.81
CA THR A 77 -14.21 6.79 -8.54
C THR A 77 -14.38 6.44 -10.02
N ALA A 78 -13.37 5.82 -10.63
CA ALA A 78 -13.39 5.42 -12.03
C ALA A 78 -14.43 4.32 -12.35
N LEU A 79 -14.96 3.61 -11.34
CA LEU A 79 -16.02 2.61 -11.53
C LEU A 79 -17.37 3.26 -11.91
N GLY A 80 -17.53 4.57 -11.71
CA GLY A 80 -18.78 5.28 -11.99
C GLY A 80 -19.81 5.19 -10.85
N PRO A 81 -21.07 5.59 -11.12
CA PRO A 81 -22.11 5.60 -10.10
C PRO A 81 -22.55 4.17 -9.72
N ASP A 82 -22.87 3.99 -8.43
CA ASP A 82 -23.42 2.77 -7.85
C ASP A 82 -22.65 1.46 -8.18
N PRO A 83 -21.31 1.42 -7.99
CA PRO A 83 -20.53 0.22 -8.26
C PRO A 83 -20.88 -0.91 -7.29
N SER A 84 -20.76 -2.16 -7.76
CA SER A 84 -20.99 -3.32 -6.90
C SER A 84 -19.97 -3.37 -5.76
N ALA A 85 -20.37 -3.92 -4.60
CA ALA A 85 -19.46 -4.11 -3.47
C ALA A 85 -18.21 -4.92 -3.85
N ARG A 86 -18.38 -5.92 -4.74
CA ARG A 86 -17.30 -6.71 -5.32
C ARG A 86 -16.30 -5.83 -6.06
N ASP A 87 -16.78 -4.99 -6.96
CA ASP A 87 -15.91 -4.17 -7.82
C ASP A 87 -15.17 -3.10 -7.02
N VAL A 88 -15.82 -2.53 -6.00
CA VAL A 88 -15.16 -1.61 -5.07
C VAL A 88 -14.02 -2.28 -4.32
N VAL A 89 -14.26 -3.48 -3.75
CA VAL A 89 -13.21 -4.23 -3.04
C VAL A 89 -12.13 -4.69 -4.00
N ARG A 90 -12.48 -5.09 -5.22
CA ARG A 90 -11.53 -5.48 -6.27
C ARG A 90 -10.62 -4.33 -6.68
N ALA A 91 -11.19 -3.15 -6.96
CA ALA A 91 -10.44 -1.96 -7.35
C ALA A 91 -9.45 -1.55 -6.25
N LEU A 92 -9.92 -1.57 -5.00
CA LEU A 92 -9.10 -1.28 -3.85
C LEU A 92 -7.92 -2.27 -3.72
N LEU A 93 -8.20 -3.58 -3.77
CA LEU A 93 -7.18 -4.61 -3.53
C LEU A 93 -6.21 -4.72 -4.71
N GLY A 94 -6.66 -4.36 -5.92
CA GLY A 94 -5.82 -4.26 -7.10
C GLY A 94 -4.72 -3.21 -6.97
N GLU A 95 -4.96 -2.11 -6.27
CA GLU A 95 -3.95 -1.06 -6.03
C GLU A 95 -2.86 -1.46 -5.02
N LEU A 96 -3.09 -2.54 -4.28
CA LEU A 96 -2.10 -3.16 -3.41
C LEU A 96 -1.25 -4.23 -4.14
N LEU A 97 -1.63 -4.58 -5.38
CA LEU A 97 -0.86 -5.45 -6.26
C LEU A 97 0.00 -4.61 -7.22
N PRO A 98 1.17 -5.12 -7.66
CA PRO A 98 2.06 -4.40 -8.58
C PRO A 98 1.54 -4.44 -10.04
N LEU A 99 0.34 -3.92 -10.28
CA LEU A 99 -0.35 -3.99 -11.57
C LEU A 99 -0.08 -2.76 -12.44
N SER A 100 -0.18 -1.56 -11.85
CA SER A 100 0.14 -0.30 -12.50
C SER A 100 1.65 -0.01 -12.45
N THR A 101 2.15 0.86 -13.33
CA THR A 101 3.56 1.29 -13.29
C THR A 101 3.92 1.88 -11.92
N ALA A 102 3.06 2.75 -11.39
CA ALA A 102 3.25 3.34 -10.07
C ALA A 102 3.30 2.29 -8.95
N ALA A 103 2.38 1.30 -8.97
CA ALA A 103 2.39 0.23 -7.98
C ALA A 103 3.64 -0.66 -8.09
N ARG A 104 4.12 -0.95 -9.31
CA ARG A 104 5.37 -1.70 -9.52
C ARG A 104 6.59 -0.96 -8.97
N ASP A 105 6.65 0.35 -9.16
CA ASP A 105 7.76 1.16 -8.69
C ASP A 105 7.80 1.25 -7.14
N GLU A 106 6.64 1.22 -6.49
CA GLU A 106 6.52 1.37 -5.03
C GLU A 106 6.52 0.05 -4.26
N ALA A 107 6.04 -1.04 -4.87
CA ALA A 107 5.87 -2.33 -4.20
C ALA A 107 7.17 -2.86 -3.56
N PRO A 108 8.37 -2.78 -4.18
CA PRO A 108 9.61 -3.19 -3.53
C PRO A 108 9.90 -2.40 -2.24
N ALA A 109 9.66 -1.09 -2.24
CA ALA A 109 9.85 -0.26 -1.06
C ALA A 109 8.82 -0.62 0.03
N LEU A 110 7.55 -0.83 -0.33
CA LEU A 110 6.50 -1.28 0.58
C LEU A 110 6.86 -2.61 1.24
N THR A 111 7.30 -3.62 0.48
CA THR A 111 7.74 -4.91 1.03
C THR A 111 8.90 -4.73 2.00
N ALA A 112 9.86 -3.84 1.71
CA ALA A 112 10.95 -3.55 2.63
C ALA A 112 10.44 -2.90 3.94
N PHE A 113 9.47 -1.97 3.87
CA PHE A 113 8.84 -1.37 5.05
C PHE A 113 8.07 -2.39 5.89
N LEU A 114 7.34 -3.31 5.25
CA LEU A 114 6.66 -4.41 5.94
C LEU A 114 7.64 -5.29 6.71
N ALA A 115 8.77 -5.66 6.10
CA ALA A 115 9.82 -6.43 6.76
C ALA A 115 10.43 -5.67 7.95
N ARG A 116 10.71 -4.37 7.79
CA ARG A 116 11.29 -3.54 8.86
C ARG A 116 10.32 -3.35 10.03
N ALA A 117 9.02 -3.24 9.76
CA ALA A 117 8.01 -3.05 10.79
C ALA A 117 7.93 -4.19 11.82
N VAL A 118 8.40 -5.40 11.47
CA VAL A 118 8.49 -6.53 12.42
C VAL A 118 9.38 -6.20 13.62
N VAL A 119 10.36 -5.32 13.45
CA VAL A 119 11.36 -4.96 14.47
C VAL A 119 11.36 -3.46 14.79
N GLU A 120 10.44 -2.68 14.22
CA GLU A 120 10.35 -1.23 14.39
C GLU A 120 8.93 -0.82 14.84
N PRO A 121 8.72 -0.56 16.15
CA PRO A 121 7.39 -0.31 16.71
C PRO A 121 6.63 0.85 16.05
N ALA A 122 7.32 1.94 15.67
CA ALA A 122 6.67 3.11 15.08
C ALA A 122 6.11 2.83 13.68
N LEU A 123 6.80 1.98 12.90
CA LEU A 123 6.31 1.50 11.60
C LEU A 123 5.17 0.48 11.79
N ALA A 124 5.31 -0.43 12.75
CA ALA A 124 4.27 -1.41 13.07
C ALA A 124 2.95 -0.73 13.48
N GLU A 125 3.03 0.37 14.22
CA GLU A 125 1.87 1.17 14.59
C GLU A 125 1.16 1.79 13.39
N SER A 126 1.92 2.41 12.50
CA SER A 126 1.36 3.00 11.27
C SER A 126 0.68 1.95 10.38
N LEU A 127 1.27 0.74 10.27
CA LEU A 127 0.66 -0.38 9.54
C LEU A 127 -0.59 -0.92 10.21
N ARG A 128 -0.62 -0.98 11.55
CA ARG A 128 -1.77 -1.47 12.32
C ARG A 128 -2.98 -0.56 12.13
N GLU A 129 -2.76 0.76 12.19
CA GLU A 129 -3.79 1.78 12.00
C GLU A 129 -4.38 1.71 10.58
N GLY A 130 -3.52 1.81 9.55
CA GLY A 130 -3.96 1.73 8.15
C GLY A 130 -4.63 0.40 7.83
N GLY A 131 -4.04 -0.71 8.27
CA GLY A 131 -4.61 -2.05 8.05
C GLY A 131 -5.94 -2.29 8.76
N ALA A 132 -6.15 -1.70 9.95
CA ALA A 132 -7.43 -1.78 10.64
C ALA A 132 -8.54 -1.01 9.90
N GLY A 133 -8.23 0.19 9.41
CA GLY A 133 -9.16 0.96 8.58
C GLY A 133 -9.55 0.21 7.31
N LEU A 134 -8.56 -0.33 6.62
CA LEU A 134 -8.77 -1.09 5.39
C LEU A 134 -9.64 -2.34 5.61
N ARG A 135 -9.29 -3.18 6.60
CA ARG A 135 -10.09 -4.38 6.92
C ARG A 135 -11.50 -4.02 7.37
N GLY A 136 -11.67 -2.91 8.10
CA GLY A 136 -12.97 -2.39 8.50
C GLY A 136 -13.86 -2.06 7.30
N PHE A 137 -13.31 -1.34 6.32
CA PHE A 137 -14.01 -0.99 5.09
C PHE A 137 -14.38 -2.22 4.26
N ILE A 138 -13.46 -3.16 4.07
CA ILE A 138 -13.75 -4.42 3.34
C ILE A 138 -14.85 -5.21 4.07
N ALA A 139 -14.77 -5.33 5.39
CA ALA A 139 -15.78 -6.04 6.18
C ALA A 139 -17.17 -5.38 6.08
N GLU A 140 -17.25 -4.05 6.00
CA GLU A 140 -18.50 -3.34 5.74
C GLU A 140 -19.11 -3.75 4.39
N LYS A 141 -18.31 -3.77 3.32
CA LYS A 141 -18.78 -4.19 1.99
C LYS A 141 -19.24 -5.65 1.97
N ILE A 142 -18.57 -6.53 2.70
CA ILE A 142 -18.96 -7.94 2.82
C ILE A 142 -20.28 -8.10 3.59
N ARG A 143 -20.52 -7.32 4.66
CA ARG A 143 -21.80 -7.37 5.41
C ARG A 143 -22.99 -6.88 4.60
N ALA A 144 -22.76 -6.03 3.61
CA ALA A 144 -23.81 -5.48 2.77
C ALA A 144 -24.37 -6.50 1.76
N VAL A 145 -23.71 -7.64 1.55
CA VAL A 145 -24.19 -8.70 0.65
C VAL A 145 -24.82 -9.87 1.41
N PRO A 146 -25.87 -10.52 0.88
CA PRO A 146 -26.49 -11.67 1.52
C PRO A 146 -25.53 -12.84 1.75
N GLY A 147 -25.73 -13.55 2.86
CA GLY A 147 -25.00 -14.77 3.23
C GLY A 147 -24.45 -14.73 4.66
N GLU A 148 -24.44 -15.88 5.33
CA GLU A 148 -23.80 -16.02 6.65
C GLU A 148 -22.28 -16.17 6.46
N ARG A 149 -21.54 -15.08 6.68
CA ARG A 149 -20.07 -15.04 6.60
C ARG A 149 -19.48 -14.24 7.74
N ASP A 150 -18.32 -14.67 8.24
CA ASP A 150 -17.53 -13.86 9.15
C ASP A 150 -16.78 -12.78 8.36
N ALA A 151 -17.42 -11.62 8.18
CA ALA A 151 -16.88 -10.51 7.40
C ALA A 151 -15.51 -10.03 7.88
N VAL A 152 -15.21 -10.16 9.18
CA VAL A 152 -13.91 -9.76 9.74
C VAL A 152 -12.82 -10.74 9.31
N ARG A 153 -13.08 -12.05 9.38
CA ARG A 153 -12.14 -13.07 8.90
C ARG A 153 -11.95 -13.03 7.40
N GLU A 154 -13.01 -12.80 6.63
CA GLU A 154 -12.90 -12.68 5.17
C GLU A 154 -12.09 -11.44 4.77
N ALA A 155 -12.30 -10.29 5.43
CA ALA A 155 -11.46 -9.10 5.21
C ALA A 155 -9.99 -9.35 5.55
N ALA A 156 -9.70 -10.02 6.68
CA ALA A 156 -8.34 -10.39 7.04
C ALA A 156 -7.70 -11.34 6.02
N THR A 157 -8.47 -12.31 5.52
CA THR A 157 -8.04 -13.29 4.51
C THR A 157 -7.69 -12.58 3.20
N LEU A 158 -8.53 -11.66 2.73
CA LEU A 158 -8.29 -10.88 1.52
C LEU A 158 -7.01 -10.03 1.63
N THR A 159 -6.80 -9.34 2.76
CA THR A 159 -5.58 -8.54 2.94
C THR A 159 -4.32 -9.41 2.98
N ALA A 160 -4.35 -10.53 3.70
CA ALA A 160 -3.21 -11.45 3.76
C ALA A 160 -2.91 -12.11 2.41
N LEU A 161 -3.96 -12.44 1.65
CA LEU A 161 -3.84 -12.97 0.30
C LEU A 161 -3.08 -11.99 -0.60
N VAL A 162 -3.49 -10.71 -0.59
CA VAL A 162 -2.88 -9.68 -1.45
C VAL A 162 -1.44 -9.37 -1.04
N ASP A 163 -1.12 -9.31 0.25
CA ASP A 163 0.26 -9.15 0.72
C ASP A 163 1.18 -10.29 0.24
N GLY A 164 0.66 -11.52 0.31
CA GLY A 164 1.35 -12.72 -0.19
C GLY A 164 1.55 -12.69 -1.71
N LEU A 165 0.49 -12.37 -2.46
CA LEU A 165 0.53 -12.27 -3.92
C LEU A 165 1.48 -11.16 -4.39
N MET A 166 1.47 -9.99 -3.74
CA MET A 166 2.43 -8.92 -4.03
C MET A 166 3.87 -9.43 -3.92
N THR A 167 4.19 -10.13 -2.83
CA THR A 167 5.54 -10.69 -2.61
C THR A 167 5.90 -11.76 -3.65
N GLN A 168 4.96 -12.64 -4.00
CA GLN A 168 5.17 -13.68 -5.01
C GLN A 168 5.38 -13.10 -6.42
N VAL A 169 4.67 -12.02 -6.76
CA VAL A 169 4.87 -11.32 -8.03
C VAL A 169 6.23 -10.62 -8.06
N LEU A 170 6.62 -9.93 -6.99
CA LEU A 170 7.92 -9.26 -6.91
C LEU A 170 9.11 -10.23 -6.98
N THR A 171 8.94 -11.46 -6.49
CA THR A 171 9.97 -12.50 -6.51
C THR A 171 9.92 -13.38 -7.76
N GLY A 172 8.98 -13.13 -8.70
CA GLY A 172 8.82 -13.91 -9.92
C GLY A 172 8.30 -15.33 -9.70
N GLN A 173 7.73 -15.62 -8.53
CA GLN A 173 7.09 -16.91 -8.24
C GLN A 173 5.73 -17.04 -8.93
N VAL A 174 5.04 -15.91 -9.13
CA VAL A 174 3.70 -15.83 -9.73
C VAL A 174 3.66 -14.66 -10.71
N GLU A 175 3.10 -14.90 -11.90
CA GLU A 175 2.81 -13.83 -12.86
C GLU A 175 1.66 -12.95 -12.37
N ALA A 176 1.70 -11.65 -12.71
CA ALA A 176 0.68 -10.69 -12.27
C ALA A 176 -0.75 -11.11 -12.66
N ASP A 177 -0.93 -11.68 -13.86
CA ASP A 177 -2.24 -12.15 -14.34
C ASP A 177 -2.80 -13.29 -13.47
N LEU A 178 -1.93 -14.19 -12.98
CA LEU A 178 -2.34 -15.25 -12.07
C LEU A 178 -2.70 -14.69 -10.69
N ALA A 179 -1.95 -13.70 -10.18
CA ALA A 179 -2.30 -13.03 -8.93
C ALA A 179 -3.69 -12.36 -9.01
N VAL A 180 -3.98 -11.69 -10.12
CA VAL A 180 -5.31 -11.10 -10.39
C VAL A 180 -6.38 -12.19 -10.44
N ALA A 181 -6.15 -13.28 -11.15
CA ALA A 181 -7.11 -14.39 -11.24
C ALA A 181 -7.40 -15.04 -9.88
N VAL A 182 -6.38 -15.19 -9.02
CA VAL A 182 -6.54 -15.72 -7.65
C VAL A 182 -7.36 -14.76 -6.79
N LEU A 183 -7.10 -13.46 -6.88
CA LEU A 183 -7.89 -12.45 -6.19
C LEU A 183 -9.36 -12.48 -6.66
N ASP A 184 -9.59 -12.48 -7.97
CA ASP A 184 -10.93 -12.54 -8.56
C ASP A 184 -11.71 -13.77 -8.13
N LEU A 185 -11.08 -14.96 -8.15
CA LEU A 185 -11.68 -16.21 -7.66
C LEU A 185 -12.14 -16.09 -6.20
N HIS A 186 -11.33 -15.48 -5.34
CA HIS A 186 -11.66 -15.33 -3.93
C HIS A 186 -12.80 -14.32 -3.72
N LEU A 187 -12.81 -13.24 -4.49
CA LEU A 187 -13.89 -12.26 -4.48
C LEU A 187 -15.20 -12.87 -5.00
N ASP A 188 -15.17 -13.70 -6.03
CA ASP A 188 -16.35 -14.42 -6.53
C ASP A 188 -16.93 -15.36 -5.48
N ARG A 189 -16.09 -16.03 -4.69
CA ARG A 189 -16.56 -16.87 -3.56
C ARG A 189 -17.31 -16.04 -2.51
N ILE A 190 -16.83 -14.82 -2.23
CA ILE A 190 -17.41 -13.95 -1.20
C ILE A 190 -18.66 -13.24 -1.73
N PHE A 191 -18.63 -12.71 -2.95
CA PHE A 191 -19.66 -11.81 -3.47
C PHE A 191 -20.58 -12.45 -4.53
N GLY A 192 -20.18 -13.57 -5.15
CA GLY A 192 -20.89 -14.21 -6.27
C GLY A 192 -22.13 -15.01 -5.91
N GLY A 193 -22.43 -15.20 -4.63
CA GLY A 193 -23.65 -15.88 -4.17
C GLY A 193 -23.63 -17.41 -4.33
N GLY A 194 -23.86 -18.11 -3.22
CA GLY A 194 -24.25 -19.51 -3.19
C GLY A 194 -24.69 -19.88 -1.77
N PRO A 195 -25.89 -20.48 -1.60
CA PRO A 195 -26.21 -21.76 -2.20
C PRO A 195 -27.09 -21.64 -3.45
N GLY A 196 -26.54 -22.03 -4.60
CA GLY A 196 -27.24 -21.97 -5.89
C GLY A 196 -26.38 -22.32 -7.11
N ALA A 197 -25.52 -23.34 -6.99
CA ALA A 197 -24.92 -24.01 -8.13
C ALA A 197 -25.38 -25.48 -8.13
N ARG A 198 -26.65 -25.70 -8.50
CA ARG A 198 -27.21 -26.93 -9.07
C ARG A 198 -28.46 -26.58 -9.86
#